data_AF-A0A0B0MAR6-F1
#
_entry.id   AF-A0A0B0MAR6-F1
#
_cell.length_a   1.000
_cell.length_b   1.000
_cell.length_c   1.000
_cell.angle_alpha   90.00
_cell.angle_beta   90.00
_cell.angle_gamma   90.00
#
_symmetry.space_group_name_H-M   'P 1'
#
loop_
_entity.id
_entity.type
_entity.pdbx_description
1 polymer ?
#
loop_
_entity_poly.entity_id
_entity_poly.type
_entity_poly.pdbx_seq_one_letter_code
_entity_poly.pdbx_strand_id
1 'polypeptide(L)'
;MTTEAAEIMEKLKDKREEYKAIALSDSSVNLDDIDNRIITEVLAIHASGNQAQVEVQRLRNQMAQMQASTVEQIVQLIVEAASREAKAQRKYDELQLQLKAEAAAKESEATAS
;
A
#
# COMPACT_ATOMS: atom_id res chain seq x y z
N MET A 1 -23.58 -11.64 -21.60
CA MET A 1 -22.79 -10.46 -22.05
C MET A 1 -21.98 -9.98 -20.87
N THR A 2 -20.71 -9.63 -21.05
CA THR A 2 -19.89 -9.02 -19.98
C THR A 2 -20.28 -7.54 -19.81
N THR A 3 -20.17 -7.00 -18.60
CA THR A 3 -20.47 -5.59 -18.31
C THR A 3 -19.53 -4.64 -19.08
N GLU A 4 -18.27 -5.04 -19.27
CA GLU A 4 -17.30 -4.32 -20.11
C GLU A 4 -17.75 -4.21 -21.58
N ALA A 5 -18.21 -5.32 -22.18
CA ALA A 5 -18.66 -5.28 -23.56
C ALA A 5 -19.88 -4.36 -23.72
N ALA A 6 -20.78 -4.36 -22.74
CA ALA A 6 -21.93 -3.44 -22.71
C ALA A 6 -21.48 -1.97 -22.64
N GLU A 7 -20.52 -1.64 -21.77
CA GLU A 7 -20.00 -0.28 -21.63
C GLU A 7 -19.26 0.19 -22.90
N ILE A 8 -18.47 -0.69 -23.54
CA ILE A 8 -17.78 -0.38 -24.81
C ILE A 8 -18.81 -0.12 -25.91
N MET A 9 -19.87 -0.93 -26.01
CA MET A 9 -20.93 -0.73 -27.01
C MET A 9 -21.69 0.59 -26.80
N GLU A 10 -21.94 0.97 -25.55
CA GLU A 10 -22.57 2.26 -25.22
C GLU A 10 -21.67 3.43 -25.65
N LYS A 11 -20.37 3.39 -25.31
CA LYS A 11 -19.40 4.42 -25.73
C LYS A 11 -19.23 4.50 -27.25
N LEU A 12 -19.23 3.37 -27.95
CA LEU A 12 -19.18 3.33 -29.42
C LEU A 12 -20.42 3.98 -30.04
N LYS A 13 -21.60 3.78 -29.44
CA LYS A 13 -22.86 4.37 -29.90
C LYS A 13 -22.86 5.89 -29.69
N ASP A 14 -22.44 6.37 -28.53
CA ASP A 14 -22.39 7.81 -28.24
C ASP A 14 -21.40 8.53 -29.16
N LYS A 15 -20.19 7.97 -29.32
CA LYS A 15 -19.14 8.54 -30.17
C LYS A 15 -19.52 8.53 -31.65
N ARG A 16 -20.32 7.55 -32.09
CA ARG A 16 -20.89 7.51 -33.45
C ARG A 16 -21.82 8.67 -33.73
N GLU A 17 -22.69 9.03 -32.79
CA GLU A 17 -23.57 10.19 -32.96
C GLU A 17 -22.77 11.51 -32.99
N GLU A 18 -21.73 11.64 -32.17
CA GLU A 18 -20.82 12.80 -32.17
C GLU A 18 -20.12 12.98 -33.53
N TYR A 19 -19.46 11.94 -34.03
CA TYR A 19 -18.75 12.00 -35.32
C TYR A 19 -19.70 12.17 -36.51
N LYS A 20 -20.91 11.61 -36.45
CA LYS A 20 -21.94 11.81 -37.48
C LYS A 20 -22.41 13.27 -37.53
N ALA A 21 -22.56 13.94 -36.38
CA ALA A 21 -22.87 15.36 -36.34
C ALA A 21 -21.73 16.21 -36.94
N ILE A 22 -20.48 15.83 -36.68
CA ILE A 22 -19.29 16.49 -37.28
C ILE A 22 -19.30 16.35 -38.79
N ALA A 23 -19.49 15.15 -39.33
CA ALA A 23 -19.51 14.90 -40.78
C ALA A 23 -20.67 15.60 -41.50
N LEU A 24 -21.81 15.81 -40.82
CA LEU A 24 -22.90 16.63 -41.35
C LEU A 24 -22.55 18.13 -41.43
N SER A 25 -21.65 18.61 -40.57
CA SER A 25 -21.18 20.01 -40.55
C SER A 25 -19.92 20.25 -41.39
N ASP A 26 -19.08 19.23 -41.53
CA ASP A 26 -17.81 19.26 -42.26
C ASP A 26 -17.81 18.17 -43.34
N SER A 27 -18.15 18.57 -44.56
CA SER A 27 -18.21 17.69 -45.73
C SER A 27 -16.87 17.08 -46.14
N SER A 28 -15.75 17.52 -45.52
CA SER A 28 -14.44 16.90 -45.74
C SER A 28 -14.27 15.56 -44.99
N VAL A 29 -15.15 15.27 -44.03
CA VAL A 29 -15.14 14.01 -43.27
C VAL A 29 -16.00 12.96 -43.98
N ASN A 30 -15.38 11.86 -44.40
CA ASN A 30 -16.06 10.74 -45.05
C ASN A 30 -16.81 9.86 -44.03
N LEU A 31 -18.13 9.73 -44.20
CA LEU A 31 -19.00 8.90 -43.33
C LEU A 31 -18.60 7.41 -43.32
N ASP A 32 -18.07 6.89 -44.43
CA ASP A 32 -17.72 5.47 -44.54
C ASP A 32 -16.46 5.08 -43.72
N ASP A 33 -15.59 6.07 -43.41
CA ASP A 33 -14.36 5.85 -42.64
C ASP A 33 -14.52 6.09 -41.13
N ILE A 34 -15.65 6.67 -40.72
CA ILE A 34 -15.93 7.07 -39.33
C ILE A 34 -15.98 5.85 -38.41
N ASP A 35 -16.61 4.76 -38.85
CA ASP A 35 -16.82 3.58 -38.00
C ASP A 35 -15.50 2.93 -37.60
N ASN A 36 -14.57 2.76 -38.56
CA ASN A 36 -13.25 2.18 -38.30
C ASN A 36 -12.42 3.09 -37.38
N ARG A 37 -12.51 4.41 -37.57
CA ARG A 37 -11.83 5.39 -36.73
C ARG A 37 -12.35 5.37 -35.30
N ILE A 38 -13.67 5.37 -35.10
CA ILE A 38 -14.30 5.32 -33.78
C ILE A 38 -13.92 4.05 -33.04
N ILE A 39 -14.00 2.89 -33.72
CA ILE A 39 -13.64 1.60 -33.13
C ILE A 39 -12.18 1.64 -32.66
N THR A 40 -11.28 2.19 -33.48
CA THR A 40 -9.85 2.30 -33.13
C THR A 40 -9.63 3.21 -31.93
N GLU A 41 -10.26 4.38 -31.88
CA GLU A 41 -10.13 5.33 -30.76
C GLU A 41 -10.69 4.78 -29.44
N VAL A 42 -11.89 4.19 -29.48
CA VAL A 42 -12.55 3.66 -28.28
C VAL A 42 -11.79 2.45 -27.74
N LEU A 43 -11.31 1.55 -28.60
CA LEU A 43 -10.50 0.41 -28.18
C LEU A 43 -9.14 0.84 -27.61
N ALA A 44 -8.47 1.84 -28.20
CA ALA A 44 -7.20 2.35 -27.70
C ALA A 44 -7.35 2.99 -26.30
N ILE A 45 -8.41 3.77 -26.09
CA ILE A 45 -8.70 4.37 -24.79
C ILE A 45 -9.04 3.29 -23.76
N HIS A 46 -9.83 2.29 -24.14
CA HIS A 46 -10.18 1.18 -23.24
C HIS A 46 -8.95 0.34 -22.86
N ALA A 47 -8.06 0.02 -23.81
CA ALA A 47 -6.82 -0.70 -23.56
C ALA A 47 -5.89 0.06 -22.60
N SER A 48 -5.75 1.38 -22.78
CA SER A 48 -4.95 2.22 -21.88
C SER A 48 -5.59 2.38 -20.49
N GLY A 49 -6.92 2.46 -20.42
CA GLY A 49 -7.67 2.44 -19.15
C GLY A 49 -7.47 1.15 -18.35
N ASN A 50 -7.51 -0.01 -19.04
CA ASN A 50 -7.23 -1.30 -18.42
C ASN A 50 -5.78 -1.39 -17.92
N GLN A 51 -4.81 -0.87 -18.68
CA GLN A 51 -3.42 -0.80 -18.23
C GLN A 51 -3.27 0.08 -16.98
N ALA A 52 -3.94 1.24 -16.93
CA ALA A 52 -3.93 2.10 -15.75
C ALA A 52 -4.53 1.40 -14.52
N GLN A 53 -5.61 0.63 -14.70
CA GLN A 53 -6.22 -0.14 -13.61
C GLN A 53 -5.29 -1.26 -13.10
N VAL A 54 -4.60 -1.96 -14.00
CA VAL A 54 -3.60 -2.97 -13.64
C VAL A 54 -2.46 -2.34 -12.83
N GLU A 55 -1.95 -1.19 -13.24
CA GLU A 55 -0.87 -0.49 -12.53
C GLU A 55 -1.32 0.02 -11.16
N VAL A 56 -2.55 0.54 -11.05
CA VAL A 56 -3.15 0.91 -9.76
C VAL A 56 -3.23 -0.30 -8.83
N GLN A 57 -3.66 -1.46 -9.34
CA GLN A 57 -3.74 -2.66 -8.52
C GLN A 57 -2.34 -3.16 -8.10
N ARG A 58 -1.35 -3.08 -8.99
CA ARG A 58 0.05 -3.38 -8.68
C ARG A 58 0.57 -2.50 -7.55
N LEU A 59 0.35 -1.19 -7.65
CA LEU A 59 0.76 -0.22 -6.63
C LEU A 59 0.05 -0.46 -5.29
N ARG A 60 -1.25 -0.77 -5.30
CA ARG A 60 -1.99 -1.15 -4.07
C ARG A 60 -1.37 -2.37 -3.40
N ASN A 61 -1.04 -3.41 -4.18
CA ASN A 61 -0.41 -4.61 -3.63
C ASN A 61 0.97 -4.29 -3.04
N GLN A 62 1.78 -3.44 -3.70
CA GLN A 62 3.06 -2.99 -3.17
C GLN A 62 2.91 -2.18 -1.88
N MET A 63 1.95 -1.26 -1.82
CA MET A 63 1.67 -0.49 -0.59
C MET A 63 1.26 -1.41 0.56
N ALA A 64 0.39 -2.39 0.32
CA ALA A 64 -0.01 -3.36 1.33
C ALA A 64 1.19 -4.18 1.84
N GLN A 65 2.10 -4.59 0.94
CA GLN A 65 3.32 -5.30 1.32
C GLN A 65 4.26 -4.42 2.17
N MET A 66 4.45 -3.16 1.81
CA MET A 66 5.26 -2.22 2.60
C MET A 66 4.63 -1.92 3.96
N GLN A 67 3.31 -1.83 4.04
CA GLN A 67 2.59 -1.65 5.29
C GLN A 67 2.78 -2.88 6.20
N ALA A 68 2.64 -4.09 5.64
CA ALA A 68 2.84 -5.32 6.39
C ALA A 68 4.28 -5.43 6.93
N SER A 69 5.29 -5.14 6.12
CA SER A 69 6.68 -5.20 6.56
C SER A 69 7.01 -4.14 7.62
N THR A 70 6.42 -2.95 7.52
CA THR A 70 6.58 -1.89 8.52
C THR A 70 5.95 -2.28 9.86
N VAL A 71 4.75 -2.85 9.83
CA VAL A 71 4.07 -3.35 11.04
C VAL A 71 4.91 -4.45 11.71
N GLU A 72 5.45 -5.38 10.92
CA GLU A 72 6.32 -6.43 11.44
C GLU A 72 7.59 -5.86 12.12
N GLN A 73 8.24 -4.87 11.50
CA GLN A 73 9.40 -4.20 12.09
C GLN A 73 9.06 -3.47 13.40
N ILE A 74 7.90 -2.81 13.47
CA ILE A 74 7.44 -2.16 14.71
C ILE A 74 7.25 -3.19 15.82
N VAL A 75 6.64 -4.34 15.52
CA VAL A 75 6.45 -5.41 16.51
C VAL A 75 7.79 -5.93 17.00
N GLN A 76 8.76 -6.16 16.10
CA GLN A 76 10.11 -6.59 16.48
C GLN A 76 10.79 -5.57 17.41
N LEU A 77 10.70 -4.27 17.09
CA LEU A 77 11.28 -3.22 17.92
C LEU A 77 10.63 -3.14 19.31
N ILE A 78 9.31 -3.31 19.41
CA ILE A 78 8.59 -3.34 20.70
C ILE A 78 9.08 -4.52 21.55
N VAL A 79 9.19 -5.71 20.97
CA VAL A 79 9.68 -6.90 21.66
C VAL A 79 11.13 -6.72 22.11
N GLU A 80 11.96 -6.15 21.25
CA GLU A 80 13.35 -5.88 21.58
C GLU A 80 13.47 -4.83 22.71
N ALA A 81 12.70 -3.75 22.65
CA ALA A 81 12.67 -2.73 23.69
C ALA A 81 12.25 -3.33 25.05
N ALA A 82 11.19 -4.12 25.09
CA ALA A 82 10.75 -4.82 26.30
C ALA A 82 11.82 -5.78 26.85
N SER A 83 12.53 -6.49 25.97
CA SER A 83 13.64 -7.37 26.36
C SER A 83 14.82 -6.59 26.96
N ARG A 84 15.17 -5.45 26.35
CA ARG A 84 16.23 -4.55 26.86
C ARG A 84 15.85 -3.98 28.23
N GLU A 85 14.62 -3.53 28.40
CA GLU A 85 14.10 -3.02 29.67
C GLU A 85 14.11 -4.09 30.78
N ALA A 86 13.60 -5.30 30.49
CA ALA A 86 13.63 -6.41 31.44
C ALA A 86 15.05 -6.79 31.87
N LYS A 87 16.03 -6.74 30.95
CA LYS A 87 17.44 -6.98 31.28
C LYS A 87 18.02 -5.87 32.16
N ALA A 88 17.69 -4.61 31.90
CA ALA A 88 18.12 -3.49 32.72
C ALA A 88 17.55 -3.59 34.15
N GLN A 89 16.26 -3.91 34.28
CA GLN A 89 15.61 -4.08 35.57
C GLN A 89 16.25 -5.20 36.39
N ARG A 90 16.50 -6.38 35.78
CA ARG A 90 17.17 -7.48 36.46
C ARG A 90 18.55 -7.10 37.01
N LYS A 91 19.36 -6.36 36.22
CA LYS A 91 20.66 -5.88 36.68
C LYS A 91 20.54 -4.90 37.85
N TYR A 92 19.54 -4.04 37.81
CA TYR A 92 19.27 -3.11 38.90
C TYR A 92 18.90 -3.86 40.19
N ASP A 93 17.98 -4.82 40.11
CA ASP A 93 17.54 -5.62 41.25
C ASP A 93 18.71 -6.45 41.84
N GLU A 94 19.56 -7.00 40.99
CA GLU A 94 20.76 -7.74 41.39
C GLU A 94 21.77 -6.85 42.13
N LEU A 95 22.03 -5.64 41.64
CA LEU A 95 22.90 -4.68 42.32
C LEU A 95 22.33 -4.24 43.68
N GLN A 96 21.01 -4.01 43.76
CA GLN A 96 20.34 -3.68 45.01
C GLN A 96 20.50 -4.81 46.05
N LEU A 97 20.41 -6.07 45.62
CA LEU A 97 20.64 -7.22 46.49
C LEU A 97 22.10 -7.33 46.93
N GLN A 98 23.06 -7.11 46.03
CA GLN A 98 24.50 -7.13 46.37
C GLN A 98 24.85 -6.05 47.40
N LEU A 99 24.37 -4.82 47.22
CA LEU A 99 24.61 -3.73 48.16
C LEU A 99 24.03 -4.00 49.54
N LYS A 100 22.82 -4.58 49.62
CA LYS A 100 22.21 -4.99 50.90
C LYS A 100 23.03 -6.07 51.60
N ALA A 101 23.49 -7.07 50.86
CA ALA A 101 24.32 -8.14 51.41
C ALA A 101 25.67 -7.60 51.93
N GLU A 102 26.30 -6.68 51.18
CA GLU A 102 27.56 -6.05 51.59
C GLU A 102 27.39 -5.18 52.85
N ALA A 103 26.32 -4.40 52.93
CA ALA A 103 26.02 -3.59 54.12
C ALA A 103 25.81 -4.47 55.35
N ALA A 104 25.03 -5.56 55.24
CA ALA A 104 24.82 -6.50 56.33
C ALA A 104 26.12 -7.19 56.79
N ALA A 105 27.01 -7.54 55.85
CA ALA A 105 28.31 -8.10 56.18
C ALA A 105 29.16 -7.10 56.99
N LYS A 106 29.24 -5.84 56.53
CA LYS A 106 29.97 -4.77 57.24
C LYS A 106 29.42 -4.47 58.63
N GLU A 107 28.09 -4.47 58.80
CA GLU A 107 27.47 -4.31 60.13
C GLU A 107 27.79 -5.49 61.06
N SER A 108 27.79 -6.72 60.54
CA SER A 108 28.14 -7.91 61.33
C SER A 108 29.61 -7.92 61.76
N GLU A 109 30.52 -7.44 60.91
CA GLU A 109 31.94 -7.30 61.25
C GLU A 109 32.17 -6.21 62.31
N ALA A 110 31.48 -5.07 62.18
CA ALA A 110 31.60 -3.96 63.13
C ALA A 110 31.04 -4.27 64.52
N THR A 111 30.06 -5.18 64.62
CA THR A 111 29.44 -5.60 65.89
C THR A 111 30.14 -6.80 66.54
N ALA A 112 31.05 -7.46 65.82
CA ALA A 112 31.85 -8.59 66.32
C ALA A 112 33.23 -8.18 66.88
N SER A 113 33.64 -6.91 66.74
CA SER A 113 34.83 -6.31 67.41
C SER A 113 34.46 -5.62 68.71
#